data_AF-A0A6L6HKB5-F1
#
_entry.id   AF-A0A6L6HKB5-F1
#
_cell.length_a   1.000
_cell.length_b   1.000
_cell.length_c   1.000
_cell.angle_alpha   90.00
_cell.angle_beta   90.00
_cell.angle_gamma   90.00
#
_symmetry.space_group_name_H-M   'P 1'
#
loop_
_entity.id
_entity.type
_entity.pdbx_description
1 polymer ?
#
loop_
_entity_poly.entity_id
_entity_poly.type
_entity_poly.pdbx_seq_one_letter_code
_entity_poly.pdbx_strand_id
1 'polypeptide(L)'
;MSRPHISSSIEELEKMFSRYMDNMSKLEELAAELQHRGTARAQRLGGRVTTRLAALKGPGAQKDDTGRLRGELAKSLQEIDRLRSENRALAAALSAAKAREAGPSPAQEGRIPQMLTAIKALKKAVQKSYHPDRCTSMTSSEANTRFVNIMNIFETIEKLRF
;
A
#
# COMPACT_ATOMS: atom_id res chain seq x y z
N MET A 1 15.67 -24.22 -17.79
CA MET A 1 15.16 -25.49 -18.34
C MET A 1 16.19 -26.05 -19.29
N SER A 2 16.59 -27.30 -19.13
CA SER A 2 17.61 -27.91 -19.99
C SER A 2 17.02 -28.21 -21.37
N ARG A 3 17.74 -27.88 -22.44
CA ARG A 3 17.34 -28.19 -23.83
C ARG A 3 18.15 -29.39 -24.32
N PRO A 4 17.67 -30.63 -24.10
CA PRO A 4 18.44 -31.84 -24.33
C PRO A 4 18.83 -32.06 -25.80
N HIS A 5 18.20 -31.34 -26.72
CA HIS A 5 18.40 -31.52 -28.16
C HIS A 5 18.81 -30.22 -28.88
N ILE A 6 19.41 -29.26 -28.17
CA ILE A 6 19.82 -27.98 -28.76
C ILE A 6 20.83 -28.15 -29.91
N SER A 7 21.71 -29.15 -29.80
CA SER A 7 22.74 -29.47 -30.79
C SER A 7 22.26 -30.41 -31.88
N SER A 8 21.07 -31.00 -31.74
CA SER A 8 20.57 -31.98 -32.72
C SER A 8 20.09 -31.30 -34.00
N SER A 9 20.40 -31.90 -35.15
CA SER A 9 19.91 -31.39 -36.44
C SER A 9 18.41 -31.61 -36.58
N ILE A 10 17.75 -30.90 -37.50
CA ILE A 10 16.33 -31.13 -37.75
C ILE A 10 16.05 -32.53 -38.31
N GLU A 11 16.96 -33.12 -39.10
CA GLU A 11 16.84 -34.52 -39.53
C GLU A 11 16.91 -35.50 -38.37
N GLU A 12 17.75 -35.24 -37.37
CA GLU A 12 17.86 -36.09 -36.18
C GLU A 12 16.56 -36.04 -35.37
N LEU A 13 15.95 -34.86 -35.24
CA LEU A 13 14.65 -34.73 -34.58
C LEU A 13 13.55 -35.47 -35.35
N GLU A 14 13.57 -35.50 -36.68
CA GLU A 14 12.63 -36.28 -37.50
C GLU A 14 12.82 -37.79 -37.30
N LYS A 15 14.07 -38.26 -37.22
CA LYS A 15 14.40 -39.66 -36.91
C LYS A 15 13.92 -40.03 -35.51
N MET A 16 14.16 -39.17 -34.53
CA MET A 16 13.68 -39.36 -33.16
C MET A 16 12.15 -39.41 -33.10
N PHE A 17 11.45 -38.51 -33.79
CA PHE A 17 10.00 -38.53 -33.87
C PHE A 17 9.49 -39.87 -34.41
N SER A 18 10.09 -40.36 -35.49
CA SER A 18 9.71 -41.65 -36.11
C SER A 18 9.99 -42.84 -35.18
N ARG A 19 11.07 -42.80 -34.41
CA ARG A 19 11.45 -43.86 -33.46
C ARG A 19 10.57 -43.87 -32.21
N TYR A 20 10.10 -42.71 -31.77
CA TYR A 20 9.40 -42.52 -30.50
C TYR A 20 7.93 -42.12 -30.68
N MET A 21 7.29 -42.54 -31.77
CA MET A 21 5.91 -42.16 -32.11
C MET A 21 4.86 -42.52 -31.04
N ASP A 22 5.16 -43.48 -30.17
CA ASP A 22 4.26 -43.95 -29.10
C ASP A 22 4.75 -43.57 -27.69
N ASN A 23 5.92 -42.93 -27.58
CA ASN A 23 6.49 -42.56 -26.30
C ASN A 23 6.13 -41.10 -25.98
N MET A 24 5.12 -40.92 -25.13
CA MET A 24 4.61 -39.60 -24.76
C MET A 24 5.69 -38.67 -24.19
N SER A 25 6.55 -39.18 -23.30
CA SER A 25 7.61 -38.39 -22.68
C SER A 25 8.63 -37.89 -23.72
N LYS A 26 9.05 -38.74 -24.66
CA LYS A 26 9.99 -38.35 -25.72
C LYS A 26 9.37 -37.38 -26.72
N LEU A 27 8.06 -37.50 -26.98
CA LEU A 27 7.34 -36.55 -27.83
C LEU A 27 7.17 -35.18 -27.15
N GLU A 28 6.99 -35.12 -25.83
CA GLU A 28 6.95 -33.86 -25.08
C GLU A 28 8.31 -33.14 -25.09
N GLU A 29 9.41 -33.88 -24.91
CA GLU A 29 10.77 -33.34 -25.05
C GLU A 29 11.00 -32.77 -26.47
N LEU A 30 10.57 -33.50 -27.51
CA LEU A 30 10.67 -33.03 -28.90
C LEU A 30 9.80 -31.80 -29.17
N ALA A 31 8.57 -31.75 -28.65
CA ALA A 31 7.67 -30.62 -28.81
C ALA A 31 8.27 -29.33 -28.19
N ALA A 32 8.82 -29.44 -26.98
CA ALA A 32 9.47 -28.33 -26.29
C ALA A 32 10.68 -27.81 -27.08
N GLU A 33 11.54 -28.69 -27.61
CA GLU A 33 12.68 -28.26 -28.43
C GLU A 33 12.23 -27.60 -29.75
N LEU A 34 11.20 -28.14 -30.41
CA LEU A 34 10.72 -27.61 -31.69
C LEU A 34 10.02 -26.25 -31.55
N GLN A 35 9.45 -25.94 -30.40
CA GLN A 35 8.88 -24.61 -30.10
C GLN A 35 9.94 -23.49 -30.15
N HIS A 36 11.20 -23.82 -29.85
CA HIS A 36 12.31 -22.87 -29.89
C HIS A 36 12.96 -22.73 -31.27
N ARG A 37 12.50 -23.49 -32.28
CA ARG A 37 13.09 -23.49 -33.63
C ARG A 37 12.18 -22.77 -34.62
N GLY A 38 12.67 -21.66 -35.17
CA GLY A 38 11.91 -20.80 -36.08
C GLY A 38 11.86 -21.24 -37.54
N THR A 39 12.49 -22.37 -37.91
CA THR A 39 12.49 -22.80 -39.33
C THR A 39 11.14 -23.42 -39.70
N ALA A 40 10.69 -23.18 -40.94
CA ALA A 40 9.42 -23.73 -41.43
C ALA A 40 9.38 -25.27 -41.33
N ARG A 41 10.52 -25.94 -41.52
CA ARG A 41 10.65 -27.40 -41.34
C ARG A 41 10.44 -27.82 -39.88
N ALA A 42 11.01 -27.09 -38.94
CA ALA A 42 10.80 -27.36 -37.51
C ALA A 42 9.37 -27.13 -37.06
N GLN A 43 8.71 -26.07 -37.56
CA GLN A 43 7.30 -25.81 -37.30
C GLN A 43 6.39 -26.94 -37.81
N ARG A 44 6.64 -27.44 -39.03
CA ARG A 44 5.90 -28.59 -39.59
C ARG A 44 6.09 -29.86 -38.76
N LEU A 45 7.33 -30.14 -38.33
CA LEU A 45 7.60 -31.27 -37.46
C LEU A 45 6.91 -31.11 -36.09
N GLY A 46 6.98 -29.92 -35.50
CA GLY A 46 6.33 -29.58 -34.23
C GLY A 46 4.81 -29.77 -34.29
N GLY A 47 4.18 -29.40 -35.40
CA GLY A 47 2.77 -29.69 -35.66
C GLY A 47 2.46 -31.19 -35.63
N ARG A 48 3.26 -32.01 -36.33
CA ARG A 48 3.10 -33.48 -36.34
C ARG A 48 3.28 -34.12 -34.96
N VAL A 49 4.29 -33.67 -34.21
CA VAL A 49 4.55 -34.12 -32.84
C VAL A 49 3.36 -33.77 -31.94
N THR A 50 2.83 -32.56 -32.06
CA THR A 50 1.69 -32.07 -31.26
C THR A 50 0.41 -32.85 -31.56
N THR A 51 0.11 -33.10 -32.85
CA THR A 51 -1.03 -33.94 -33.25
C THR A 51 -0.89 -35.36 -32.71
N ARG A 52 0.32 -35.94 -32.72
CA ARG A 52 0.55 -37.27 -32.17
C ARG A 52 0.38 -37.29 -30.65
N LEU A 53 0.91 -36.29 -29.95
CA LEU A 53 0.71 -36.13 -28.50
C LEU A 53 -0.78 -36.03 -28.15
N ALA A 54 -1.56 -35.25 -28.91
CA ALA A 54 -3.00 -35.15 -28.71
C ALA A 54 -3.71 -36.50 -28.93
N ALA A 55 -3.31 -37.25 -29.95
CA ALA A 55 -3.85 -38.59 -30.20
C ALA A 55 -3.51 -39.59 -29.08
N LEU A 56 -2.30 -39.52 -28.51
CA LEU A 56 -1.88 -40.37 -27.38
C LEU A 56 -2.57 -40.00 -26.05
N LYS A 57 -2.79 -38.70 -25.81
CA LYS A 57 -3.49 -38.20 -24.60
C LYS A 57 -5.00 -38.44 -24.65
N GLY A 58 -5.55 -38.67 -25.84
CA GLY A 58 -6.96 -38.89 -26.06
C GLY A 58 -7.82 -37.63 -25.86
N PRO A 59 -9.13 -37.70 -26.17
CA PRO A 59 -10.05 -36.55 -26.08
C PRO A 59 -10.39 -36.08 -24.65
N GLY A 60 -9.85 -36.75 -23.61
CA GLY A 60 -10.06 -36.39 -22.20
C GLY A 60 -9.12 -35.30 -21.69
N ALA A 61 -7.81 -35.42 -21.96
CA ALA A 61 -6.78 -34.58 -21.33
C ALA A 61 -6.95 -33.07 -21.56
N GLN A 62 -7.52 -32.66 -22.71
CA GLN A 62 -7.73 -31.24 -23.04
C GLN A 62 -8.89 -30.59 -22.25
N LYS A 63 -9.89 -31.38 -21.82
CA LYS A 63 -10.98 -30.90 -20.94
C LYS A 63 -10.48 -30.71 -19.52
N ASP A 64 -9.52 -31.51 -19.09
CA ASP A 64 -9.01 -31.55 -17.73
C ASP A 64 -8.15 -30.31 -17.45
N ASP A 65 -7.30 -29.93 -18.42
CA ASP A 65 -6.48 -28.72 -18.36
C ASP A 65 -7.33 -27.43 -18.38
N THR A 66 -8.41 -27.39 -19.17
CA THR A 66 -9.29 -26.22 -19.21
C THR A 66 -10.10 -26.05 -17.93
N GLY A 67 -10.55 -27.14 -17.30
CA GLY A 67 -11.21 -27.09 -15.99
C GLY A 67 -10.27 -26.57 -14.90
N ARG A 68 -9.04 -27.07 -14.86
CA ARG A 68 -8.02 -26.63 -13.91
C ARG A 68 -7.65 -25.15 -14.10
N LEU A 69 -7.40 -24.72 -15.34
CA LEU A 69 -7.09 -23.32 -15.66
C LEU A 69 -8.24 -22.37 -15.28
N ARG A 70 -9.49 -22.78 -15.47
CA ARG A 70 -10.65 -21.99 -15.00
C ARG A 70 -10.68 -21.87 -13.48
N GLY A 71 -10.34 -22.92 -12.74
CA GLY A 71 -10.24 -22.90 -11.29
C GLY A 71 -9.11 -21.98 -10.79
N GLU A 72 -7.94 -22.03 -11.42
CA GLU A 72 -6.81 -21.15 -11.12
C GLU A 72 -7.12 -19.69 -11.45
N LEU A 73 -7.81 -19.42 -12.57
CA LEU A 73 -8.27 -18.08 -12.94
C LEU A 73 -9.28 -17.53 -11.93
N ALA A 74 -10.26 -18.33 -11.50
CA ALA A 74 -11.25 -17.91 -10.51
C ALA A 74 -10.61 -17.52 -9.17
N LYS A 75 -9.64 -18.33 -8.70
CA LYS A 75 -8.85 -18.01 -7.49
C LYS A 75 -8.07 -16.71 -7.65
N SER A 76 -7.45 -16.51 -8.82
CA SER A 76 -6.67 -15.30 -9.10
C SER A 76 -7.54 -14.04 -9.14
N LEU A 77 -8.75 -14.13 -9.72
CA LEU A 77 -9.71 -13.03 -9.72
C LEU A 77 -10.17 -12.66 -8.32
N GLN A 78 -10.46 -13.66 -7.47
CA GLN A 78 -10.83 -13.44 -6.07
C GLN A 78 -9.72 -12.72 -5.30
N GLU A 79 -8.46 -13.10 -5.52
CA GLU A 79 -7.31 -12.45 -4.89
C GLU A 79 -7.12 -11.01 -5.36
N ILE A 80 -7.32 -10.73 -6.65
CA ILE A 80 -7.26 -9.36 -7.19
C ILE A 80 -8.31 -8.46 -6.53
N ASP A 81 -9.54 -8.95 -6.32
CA ASP A 81 -10.59 -8.17 -5.68
C ASP A 81 -10.30 -7.91 -4.19
N ARG A 82 -9.71 -8.89 -3.50
CA ARG A 82 -9.21 -8.73 -2.13
C ARG A 82 -8.15 -7.63 -2.06
N LEU A 83 -7.11 -7.70 -2.89
CA LEU A 83 -6.03 -6.71 -2.93
C LEU A 83 -6.54 -5.30 -3.30
N ARG A 84 -7.52 -5.20 -4.20
CA ARG A 84 -8.17 -3.92 -4.52
C ARG A 84 -8.90 -3.32 -3.32
N SER A 85 -9.56 -4.15 -2.52
CA SER A 85 -10.24 -3.68 -1.30
C SER A 85 -9.24 -3.16 -0.26
N GLU A 86 -8.13 -3.87 -0.06
CA GLU A 86 -7.06 -3.48 0.86
C GLU A 86 -6.41 -2.17 0.42
N ASN A 87 -6.12 -2.01 -0.87
CA ASN A 87 -5.57 -0.77 -1.41
C ASN A 87 -6.50 0.43 -1.19
N ARG A 88 -7.82 0.24 -1.35
CA ARG A 88 -8.80 1.30 -1.03
C ARG A 88 -8.77 1.66 0.46
N ALA A 89 -8.69 0.67 1.35
CA ALA A 89 -8.60 0.91 2.79
C ALA A 89 -7.31 1.66 3.16
N LEU A 90 -6.17 1.27 2.58
CA LEU A 90 -4.90 1.95 2.79
C LEU A 90 -4.92 3.38 2.26
N ALA A 91 -5.49 3.62 1.09
CA ALA A 91 -5.63 4.97 0.54
C ALA A 91 -6.50 5.87 1.45
N ALA A 92 -7.59 5.33 1.99
CA ALA A 92 -8.44 6.03 2.95
C ALA A 92 -7.69 6.32 4.26
N ALA A 93 -6.95 5.35 4.79
CA ALA A 93 -6.13 5.52 5.99
C ALA A 93 -5.04 6.58 5.81
N LEU A 94 -4.36 6.60 4.65
CA LEU A 94 -3.35 7.61 4.32
C LEU A 94 -3.97 9.00 4.24
N SER A 95 -5.16 9.10 3.66
CA SER A 95 -5.90 10.37 3.55
C SER A 95 -6.31 10.89 4.94
N ALA A 96 -6.77 9.98 5.82
CA ALA A 96 -7.10 10.31 7.21
C ALA A 96 -5.87 10.71 8.02
N ALA A 97 -4.72 10.06 7.81
CA ALA A 97 -3.46 10.43 8.46
C ALA A 97 -3.00 11.83 8.04
N LYS A 98 -3.02 12.14 6.73
CA LYS A 98 -2.71 13.48 6.23
C LYS A 98 -3.66 14.55 6.77
N ALA A 99 -4.94 14.25 6.91
CA ALA A 99 -5.90 15.17 7.52
C ALA A 99 -5.62 15.44 9.01
N ARG A 100 -5.02 14.49 9.74
CA ARG A 100 -4.57 14.68 11.12
C ARG A 100 -3.27 15.47 11.21
N GLU A 101 -2.36 15.29 10.25
CA GLU A 101 -1.09 16.03 10.16
C GLU A 101 -1.28 17.49 9.70
N ALA A 102 -2.37 17.82 9.02
CA ALA A 102 -2.69 19.17 8.56
C ALA A 102 -2.86 20.21 9.69
N GLY A 103 -2.70 19.80 10.96
CA GLY A 103 -2.60 20.70 12.09
C GLY A 103 -3.92 21.44 12.41
N PRO A 104 -3.95 22.17 13.52
CA PRO A 104 -5.05 23.07 13.81
C PRO A 104 -5.17 24.12 12.69
N SER A 105 -6.39 24.36 12.20
CA SER A 105 -6.72 25.36 11.17
C SER A 105 -5.95 26.68 11.37
N PRO A 106 -5.57 27.41 10.31
CA PRO A 106 -4.89 28.72 10.43
C PRO A 106 -5.65 29.75 11.31
N ALA A 107 -6.95 29.54 11.58
CA ALA A 107 -7.71 30.30 12.56
C ALA A 107 -7.30 30.07 14.03
N GLN A 108 -6.56 28.99 14.33
CA GLN A 108 -6.09 28.62 15.66
C GLN A 108 -4.63 29.05 15.91
N GLU A 109 -3.80 29.14 14.87
CA GLU A 109 -2.40 29.63 14.99
C GLU A 109 -2.33 31.08 15.50
N GLY A 110 -3.34 31.91 15.20
CA GLY A 110 -3.44 33.28 15.72
C GLY A 110 -4.01 33.41 17.15
N ARG A 111 -4.60 32.35 17.72
CA ARG A 111 -5.30 32.44 19.03
C ARG A 111 -4.35 32.62 20.19
N ILE A 112 -3.20 31.93 20.17
CA ILE A 112 -2.23 32.00 21.27
C ILE A 112 -1.63 33.43 21.36
N PRO A 113 -1.13 34.04 20.26
CA PRO A 113 -0.68 35.44 20.29
C PRO A 113 -1.77 36.46 20.69
N GLN A 114 -3.01 36.27 20.22
CA GLN A 114 -4.14 37.14 20.59
C GLN A 114 -4.48 37.01 22.09
N MET A 115 -4.50 35.79 22.62
CA MET A 115 -4.74 35.52 24.03
C MET A 115 -3.65 36.13 24.90
N LEU A 116 -2.38 35.99 24.53
CA LEU A 116 -1.27 36.64 25.25
C LEU A 116 -1.37 38.16 25.24
N THR A 117 -1.83 38.75 24.13
CA THR A 117 -2.07 40.19 24.03
C THR A 117 -3.20 40.64 24.96
N ALA A 118 -4.30 39.88 25.01
CA ALA A 118 -5.42 40.15 25.90
C ALA A 118 -5.03 40.00 27.38
N ILE A 119 -4.23 38.99 27.72
CA ILE A 119 -3.70 38.76 29.08
C ILE A 119 -2.82 39.93 29.53
N LYS A 120 -1.93 40.44 28.65
CA LYS A 120 -1.12 41.63 28.93
C LYS A 120 -1.96 42.88 29.16
N ALA A 121 -3.02 43.08 28.35
CA ALA A 121 -3.95 44.19 28.54
C ALA A 121 -4.70 44.09 29.87
N LEU A 122 -5.14 42.88 30.24
CA LEU A 122 -5.82 42.63 31.51
C LEU A 122 -4.90 42.86 32.72
N LYS A 123 -3.66 42.37 32.68
CA LYS A 123 -2.63 42.65 33.70
C LYS A 123 -2.48 44.15 33.93
N LYS A 124 -2.35 44.92 32.84
CA LYS A 124 -2.23 46.39 32.91
C LYS A 124 -3.49 47.05 33.51
N ALA A 125 -4.68 46.57 33.15
CA ALA A 125 -5.93 47.09 33.68
C ALA A 125 -6.08 46.80 35.19
N VAL A 126 -5.80 45.56 35.62
CA VAL A 126 -5.83 45.15 37.03
C VAL A 126 -4.82 45.96 37.85
N GLN A 127 -3.61 46.16 37.34
CA GLN A 127 -2.58 46.97 38.00
C GLN A 127 -3.00 48.44 38.11
N LYS A 128 -3.64 49.00 37.07
CA LYS A 128 -4.10 50.39 37.08
C LYS A 128 -5.29 50.63 38.02
N SER A 129 -6.17 49.66 38.14
CA SER A 129 -7.41 49.77 38.93
C SER A 129 -7.23 49.36 40.39
N TYR A 130 -6.05 48.88 40.78
CA TYR A 130 -5.80 48.42 42.13
C TYR A 130 -5.65 49.58 43.12
N HIS A 131 -6.55 49.65 44.08
CA HIS A 131 -6.51 50.58 45.20
C HIS A 131 -6.87 49.80 46.49
N PRO A 132 -5.89 49.49 47.36
CA PRO A 132 -6.11 48.64 48.54
C PRO A 132 -7.19 49.20 49.47
N ASP A 133 -7.24 50.53 49.61
CA ASP A 133 -8.14 51.22 50.54
C ASP A 133 -9.57 51.39 50.00
N ARG A 134 -9.84 50.94 48.76
CA ARG A 134 -11.18 50.96 48.16
C ARG A 134 -11.91 49.63 48.30
N CYS A 135 -11.29 48.60 48.86
CA CYS A 135 -11.94 47.33 49.14
C CYS A 135 -12.67 47.39 50.49
N THR A 136 -13.99 47.54 50.47
CA THR A 136 -14.81 47.60 51.69
C THR A 136 -15.09 46.23 52.32
N SER A 137 -14.73 45.13 51.64
CA SER A 137 -15.06 43.76 52.03
C SER A 137 -13.89 42.96 52.63
N MET A 138 -12.68 43.54 52.72
CA MET A 138 -11.48 42.89 53.26
C MET A 138 -10.49 43.93 53.78
N THR A 139 -9.54 43.50 54.60
CA THR A 139 -8.49 44.39 55.10
C THR A 139 -7.50 44.75 53.98
N SER A 140 -6.83 45.91 54.08
CA SER A 140 -5.82 46.32 53.08
C SER A 140 -4.66 45.31 52.96
N SER A 141 -4.36 44.58 54.04
CA SER A 141 -3.37 43.49 54.04
C SER A 141 -3.83 42.30 53.18
N GLU A 142 -5.06 41.84 53.37
CA GLU A 142 -5.64 40.74 52.57
C GLU A 142 -5.80 41.12 51.10
N ALA A 143 -6.18 42.37 50.82
CA ALA A 143 -6.27 42.91 49.46
C ALA A 143 -4.90 42.87 48.75
N ASN A 144 -3.83 43.28 49.45
CA ASN A 144 -2.46 43.23 48.91
C ASN A 144 -2.01 41.79 48.63
N THR A 145 -2.26 40.85 49.53
CA THR A 145 -1.91 39.44 49.31
C THR A 145 -2.61 38.86 48.07
N ARG A 146 -3.90 39.16 47.90
CA ARG A 146 -4.66 38.69 46.72
C ARG A 146 -4.15 39.32 45.42
N PHE A 147 -3.85 40.61 45.44
CA PHE A 147 -3.29 41.30 44.28
C PHE A 147 -1.94 40.71 43.86
N VAL A 148 -1.03 40.47 44.82
CA VAL A 148 0.27 39.83 44.53
C VAL A 148 0.09 38.42 43.95
N ASN A 149 -0.84 37.63 44.49
CA ASN A 149 -1.15 36.30 43.94
C ASN A 149 -1.65 36.37 42.49
N ILE A 150 -2.53 37.33 42.18
CA ILE A 150 -3.03 37.55 40.82
C ILE A 150 -1.89 37.97 39.88
N MET A 151 -0.99 38.84 40.32
CA MET A 151 0.17 39.26 39.52
C MET A 151 1.14 38.10 39.24
N ASN A 152 1.38 37.24 40.23
CA ASN A 152 2.19 36.03 40.06
C ASN A 152 1.58 35.05 39.06
N ILE A 153 0.25 34.93 39.01
CA ILE A 153 -0.47 34.13 38.00
C ILE A 153 -0.22 34.70 36.60
N PHE A 154 -0.33 36.02 36.41
CA PHE A 154 -0.02 36.66 35.14
C PHE A 154 1.42 36.41 34.68
N GLU A 155 2.41 36.54 35.58
CA GLU A 155 3.81 36.25 35.26
C GLU A 155 4.06 34.79 34.92
N THR A 156 3.37 33.87 35.59
CA THR A 156 3.48 32.44 35.33
C THR A 156 2.98 32.13 33.92
N ILE A 157 1.82 32.68 33.53
CA ILE A 157 1.25 32.49 32.20
C ILE A 157 2.13 33.11 31.10
N GLU A 158 2.75 34.27 31.36
CA GLU A 158 3.69 34.91 30.42
C GLU A 158 4.99 34.09 30.22
N LYS A 159 5.40 33.30 31.22
CA LYS A 159 6.61 32.44 31.16
C LYS A 159 6.35 31.08 30.51
N LEU A 160 5.09 30.66 30.34
CA LEU A 160 4.75 29.45 29.60
C LEU A 160 5.13 29.65 28.13
N ARG A 161 6.16 28.92 27.66
CA ARG A 161 6.50 28.86 26.24
C ARG A 161 5.46 27.98 25.54
N PHE A 162 4.69 28.58 24.63
CA PHE A 162 3.79 27.90 23.70
C PHE A 162 4.38 27.95 22.30
#